data_AF-A0A2P4XK81-F1
#
_entry.id   AF-A0A2P4XK81-F1
#
_cell.length_a   1.000
_cell.length_b   1.000
_cell.length_c   1.000
_cell.angle_alpha   90.00
_cell.angle_beta   90.00
_cell.angle_gamma   90.00
#
_symmetry.space_group_name_H-M   'P 1'
#
loop_
_entity.id
_entity.type
_entity.pdbx_description
1 polymer ?
#
loop_
_entity_poly.entity_id
_entity_poly.type
_entity_poly.pdbx_seq_one_letter_code
_entity_poly.pdbx_strand_id
1 'polypeptide(L)'
;MWAAGYTPNQHPGYSGLPTYAKANRSVDGEDIVVWHTFGLTHFPRVEDWPVMPVDYAGFGFRPDGFFDRNPTLDVPEDPNGKEFSENCECPYP
;
A
#
# COMPACT_ATOMS: atom_id res chain seq x y z
N MET A 1 -2.41 -16.60 8.25
CA MET A 1 -2.71 -16.68 6.80
C MET A 1 -3.97 -15.90 6.41
N TRP A 2 -5.08 -15.97 7.16
CA TRP A 2 -6.33 -15.28 6.80
C TRP A 2 -6.73 -14.25 7.86
N ALA A 3 -6.81 -12.97 7.50
CA ALA A 3 -7.09 -11.89 8.47
C ALA A 3 -8.46 -12.05 9.17
N ALA A 4 -9.47 -12.54 8.44
CA ALA A 4 -10.83 -12.78 8.95
C ALA A 4 -11.10 -14.24 9.37
N GLY A 5 -10.10 -15.13 9.31
CA GLY A 5 -10.26 -16.57 9.52
C GLY A 5 -10.56 -17.35 8.23
N TYR A 6 -10.62 -18.69 8.35
CA TYR A 6 -10.74 -19.60 7.20
C TYR A 6 -12.16 -19.64 6.60
N THR A 7 -13.19 -19.54 7.44
CA THR A 7 -14.61 -19.55 7.02
C THR A 7 -15.28 -18.22 7.37
N PRO A 8 -15.13 -17.17 6.54
CA PRO A 8 -15.61 -15.82 6.86
C PRO A 8 -17.12 -15.65 6.70
N ASN A 9 -17.76 -16.38 5.78
CA ASN A 9 -19.18 -16.25 5.50
C ASN A 9 -20.02 -16.59 6.74
N GLN A 10 -20.87 -15.65 7.18
CA GLN A 10 -21.72 -15.77 8.38
C GLN A 10 -20.93 -16.12 9.67
N HIS A 11 -19.64 -15.81 9.73
CA HIS A 11 -18.85 -16.05 10.93
C HIS A 11 -19.31 -15.10 12.06
N PRO A 12 -19.39 -15.55 13.33
CA PRO A 12 -19.71 -14.68 14.48
C PRO A 12 -18.65 -13.61 14.80
N GLY A 13 -17.69 -13.35 13.91
CA GLY A 13 -16.56 -12.43 14.10
C GLY A 13 -15.35 -12.99 14.85
N TYR A 14 -14.30 -12.18 14.96
CA TYR A 14 -13.10 -12.36 15.80
C TYR A 14 -12.15 -13.55 15.49
N SER A 15 -12.42 -14.35 14.47
CA SER A 15 -11.44 -15.28 13.91
C SER A 15 -10.32 -14.56 13.16
N GLY A 16 -9.18 -15.23 12.95
CA GLY A 16 -8.04 -14.68 12.21
C GLY A 16 -7.19 -13.73 13.05
N LEU A 17 -6.92 -12.52 12.54
CA LEU A 17 -6.00 -11.55 13.12
C LEU A 17 -6.31 -11.19 14.59
N PRO A 18 -7.58 -10.96 15.00
CA PRO A 18 -7.91 -10.76 16.42
C PRO A 18 -7.53 -11.95 17.32
N THR A 19 -7.58 -13.17 16.79
CA THR A 19 -7.16 -14.37 17.54
C THR A 19 -5.64 -14.52 17.57
N TYR A 20 -4.95 -14.22 16.45
CA TYR A 20 -3.48 -14.27 16.39
C TYR A 20 -2.81 -13.25 17.31
N ALA A 21 -3.40 -12.05 17.44
CA ALA A 21 -2.88 -10.97 18.27
C ALA A 21 -3.03 -11.22 19.78
N LYS A 22 -4.07 -11.95 20.22
CA LYS A 22 -4.31 -12.27 21.64
C LYS A 22 -3.14 -13.00 22.32
N ALA A 23 -2.33 -13.72 21.57
CA ALA A 23 -1.16 -14.42 22.11
C ALA A 23 -0.07 -13.47 22.62
N ASN A 24 -0.12 -12.17 22.27
CA ASN A 24 0.81 -11.13 22.71
C ASN A 24 2.28 -11.56 22.64
N ARG A 25 2.65 -12.19 21.51
CA ARG A 25 4.01 -12.68 21.26
C ARG A 25 4.96 -11.48 21.11
N SER A 26 6.22 -11.68 21.46
CA SER A 26 7.27 -10.68 21.19
C SER A 26 7.36 -10.39 19.69
N VAL A 27 7.72 -9.15 19.35
CA VAL A 27 7.97 -8.69 17.98
C VAL A 27 9.38 -8.12 17.80
N ASP A 28 10.13 -7.99 18.89
CA ASP A 28 11.49 -7.42 18.86
C ASP A 28 12.53 -8.50 18.58
N GLY A 29 13.33 -8.30 17.53
CA GLY A 29 14.33 -9.28 17.07
C GLY A 29 13.77 -10.56 16.45
N GLU A 30 12.47 -10.61 16.17
CA GLU A 30 11.77 -11.80 15.67
C GLU A 30 11.47 -11.74 14.17
N ASP A 31 11.15 -12.90 13.58
CA ASP A 31 10.53 -12.96 12.26
C ASP A 31 9.05 -12.55 12.36
N ILE A 32 8.72 -11.41 11.74
CA ILE A 32 7.43 -10.75 11.89
C ILE A 32 6.62 -10.70 10.59
N VAL A 33 5.31 -10.55 10.76
CA VAL A 33 4.36 -10.31 9.67
C VAL A 33 3.59 -9.03 9.95
N VAL A 34 3.55 -8.12 8.98
CA VAL A 34 2.78 -6.87 9.05
C VAL A 34 1.44 -7.05 8.33
N TRP A 35 0.36 -6.61 8.97
CA TRP A 35 -0.99 -6.54 8.38
C TRP A 35 -1.40 -5.07 8.26
N HIS A 36 -1.24 -4.48 7.07
CA HIS A 36 -1.68 -3.11 6.80
C HIS A 36 -3.12 -3.10 6.29
N THR A 37 -3.99 -2.29 6.90
CA THR A 37 -5.38 -2.09 6.45
C THR A 37 -5.54 -0.69 5.90
N PHE A 38 -6.04 -0.58 4.68
CA PHE A 38 -6.48 0.66 4.06
C PHE A 38 -7.85 0.42 3.41
N GLY A 39 -8.62 1.48 3.23
CA GLY A 39 -9.95 1.41 2.64
C GLY A 39 -10.46 2.80 2.32
N LEU A 40 -11.42 2.86 1.40
CA LEU A 40 -12.09 4.09 1.00
C LEU A 40 -13.46 4.16 1.68
N THR A 41 -13.87 5.35 2.11
CA THR A 41 -15.27 5.61 2.45
C THR A 41 -15.96 6.05 1.16
N HIS A 42 -16.71 5.15 0.51
CA HIS A 42 -17.36 5.45 -0.76
C HIS A 42 -18.73 6.09 -0.53
N PHE A 43 -18.80 7.43 -0.68
CA PHE A 43 -20.06 8.16 -0.82
C PHE A 43 -20.40 8.27 -2.31
N PRO A 44 -21.44 7.56 -2.81
CA PRO A 44 -21.74 7.55 -4.24
C PRO A 44 -22.05 8.93 -4.79
N ARG A 45 -21.57 9.21 -6.00
CA ARG A 45 -21.83 10.46 -6.73
C ARG A 45 -22.61 10.19 -8.02
N VAL A 46 -23.17 11.23 -8.64
CA VAL A 46 -23.92 11.08 -9.89
C VAL A 46 -23.04 10.61 -11.05
N GLU A 47 -21.75 10.96 -11.01
CA GLU A 47 -20.72 10.56 -11.97
C GLU A 47 -20.39 9.07 -11.89
N ASP A 48 -20.74 8.39 -10.79
CA ASP A 48 -20.50 6.96 -10.64
C ASP A 48 -21.51 6.12 -11.46
N TRP A 49 -22.51 6.76 -12.08
CA TRP A 49 -23.57 6.13 -12.89
C TRP A 49 -23.44 6.49 -14.39
N PRO A 50 -23.69 5.54 -15.32
CA PRO A 50 -24.02 4.12 -15.13
C PRO A 50 -22.82 3.22 -14.89
N VAL A 51 -21.61 3.75 -15.06
CA VAL A 51 -20.35 3.05 -14.86
C VAL A 51 -19.42 3.99 -14.11
N MET A 52 -18.98 3.53 -12.94
CA MET A 52 -18.09 4.30 -12.07
C MET A 52 -16.71 4.46 -12.71
N PRO A 53 -16.16 5.69 -12.82
CA PRO A 53 -14.76 5.91 -13.14
C PRO A 53 -13.83 5.29 -12.08
N VAL A 54 -12.57 5.05 -12.44
CA VAL A 54 -11.59 4.46 -11.50
C VAL A 54 -11.32 5.41 -10.33
N ASP A 55 -11.29 4.84 -9.12
CA ASP A 55 -10.74 5.48 -7.92
C ASP A 55 -9.44 4.76 -7.51
N TYR A 56 -8.42 5.52 -7.12
CA TYR A 56 -7.08 5.00 -6.82
C TYR A 56 -6.76 5.15 -5.34
N ALA A 57 -6.35 4.05 -4.73
CA ALA A 57 -5.74 4.01 -3.40
C ALA A 57 -4.51 3.11 -3.44
N GLY A 58 -3.45 3.50 -2.74
CA GLY A 58 -2.22 2.74 -2.72
C GLY A 58 -1.28 3.18 -1.59
N PHE A 59 -0.29 2.35 -1.34
CA PHE A 59 0.81 2.62 -0.44
C PHE A 59 2.09 2.06 -1.06
N GLY A 60 3.24 2.58 -0.63
CA GLY A 60 4.54 2.10 -1.10
C GLY A 60 5.44 1.79 0.09
N PHE A 61 6.21 0.71 -0.01
CA PHE A 61 7.36 0.51 0.85
C PHE A 61 8.53 1.27 0.27
N ARG A 62 9.06 2.21 1.04
CA ARG A 62 10.29 2.91 0.70
C ARG A 62 11.41 2.42 1.61
N PRO A 63 12.60 2.13 1.05
CA PRO A 63 13.77 1.88 1.87
C PRO A 63 14.08 3.15 2.68
N ASP A 64 14.19 3.01 4.00
CA ASP A 64 14.60 4.07 4.91
C ASP A 64 15.82 3.59 5.70
N GLY A 65 16.94 4.31 5.57
CA GLY A 65 18.23 3.89 6.14
C GLY A 65 18.76 2.54 5.62
N PHE A 66 18.20 1.99 4.54
CA PHE A 66 18.58 0.67 4.02
C PHE A 66 19.85 0.69 3.14
N PHE A 67 20.11 1.80 2.45
CA PHE A 67 21.27 1.98 1.57
C PHE A 67 22.17 3.12 2.08
N ASP A 68 23.48 2.96 1.94
CA ASP A 68 24.47 4.00 2.33
C ASP A 68 24.47 5.21 1.38
N ARG A 69 23.94 5.05 0.17
CA ARG A 69 23.82 6.09 -0.87
C ARG A 69 22.60 5.83 -1.73
N ASN A 70 22.21 6.81 -2.54
CA ASN A 70 21.07 6.66 -3.46
C ASN A 70 21.27 5.41 -4.37
N PRO A 71 20.37 4.41 -4.30
CA PRO A 71 20.50 3.16 -5.06
C PRO A 71 20.34 3.34 -6.57
N THR A 72 19.86 4.49 -7.05
CA THR A 72 19.65 4.75 -8.49
C THR A 72 20.77 5.56 -9.14
N LEU A 73 21.88 5.83 -8.42
CA LEU A 73 22.97 6.70 -8.91
C LEU A 73 23.60 6.23 -10.23
N ASP A 74 23.68 4.92 -10.43
CA ASP A 74 24.35 4.32 -11.58
C ASP A 74 23.35 3.85 -12.66
N VAL A 75 22.09 4.27 -12.55
CA VAL A 75 21.06 4.01 -13.57
C VAL A 75 21.33 4.92 -14.76
N PRO A 76 21.54 4.38 -15.98
CA PRO A 76 21.73 5.18 -17.19
C PRO A 76 20.54 6.12 -17.43
N GLU A 77 20.81 7.29 -18.00
CA GLU A 77 19.75 8.20 -18.46
C GLU A 77 18.85 7.49 -19.50
N ASP A 78 17.55 7.78 -19.46
CA ASP A 78 16.65 7.35 -20.53
C ASP A 78 17.06 8.05 -21.84
N PRO A 79 17.39 7.30 -22.91
CA PRO A 79 17.77 7.89 -24.19
C PRO A 79 16.69 8.76 -24.82
N ASN A 80 15.43 8.67 -24.36
CA ASN A 80 14.31 9.53 -24.78
C ASN A 80 13.91 10.57 -23.72
N GLY A 81 14.56 10.60 -22.55
CA GLY A 81 14.11 11.35 -21.38
C GLY A 81 14.50 12.84 -21.34
N LYS A 82 15.46 13.28 -22.16
CA LYS A 82 15.94 14.67 -22.14
C LYS A 82 14.88 15.70 -22.58
N GLU A 83 13.96 15.34 -23.47
CA GLU A 83 12.89 16.26 -23.89
C GLU A 83 11.78 16.44 -22.82
N PHE A 84 11.68 15.50 -21.86
CA PHE A 84 10.62 15.51 -20.84
C PHE A 84 11.06 16.20 -19.53
N SER A 85 12.37 16.20 -19.21
CA SER A 85 12.87 16.81 -17.97
C SER A 85 12.89 18.34 -18.00
N GLU A 86 13.07 18.96 -19.18
CA GLU A 86 13.04 20.42 -19.34
C GLU A 86 11.62 21.00 -19.26
N ASN A 87 10.59 20.16 -19.45
CA ASN A 87 9.17 20.55 -19.42
C ASN A 87 8.43 20.02 -18.17
N CYS A 88 9.15 19.41 -17.23
CA CYS A 88 8.58 18.87 -16.00
C CYS A 88 8.39 20.00 -14.99
N GLU A 89 7.49 20.94 -15.30
CA GLU A 89 6.90 21.80 -14.28
C GLU A 89 6.11 20.90 -13.34
N CYS A 90 6.48 20.87 -12.06
CA CYS A 90 5.63 20.30 -11.02
C CYS A 90 4.27 21.02 -11.11
N PRO A 91 3.15 20.34 -11.44
CA PRO A 91 1.86 20.98 -11.39
C PRO A 91 1.46 21.14 -9.92
N TYR A 92 1.88 22.27 -9.34
CA TYR A 92 1.44 22.88 -8.07
C TYR A 92 1.84 22.17 -6.74
N PRO A 93 1.81 22.90 -5.60
CA PRO A 93 2.49 22.57 -4.34
C PRO A 93 1.82 21.46 -3.52
#